data_AF-A0A1T5GDT9-F1
#
_entry.id   AF-A0A1T5GDT9-F1
#
_cell.length_a   1.000
_cell.length_b   1.000
_cell.length_c   1.000
_cell.angle_alpha   90.00
_cell.angle_beta   90.00
_cell.angle_gamma   90.00
#
_symmetry.space_group_name_H-M   'P 1'
#
loop_
_entity.id
_entity.type
_entity.pdbx_description
1 polymer ?
#
loop_
_entity_poly.entity_id
_entity_poly.type
_entity_poly.pdbx_seq_one_letter_code
_entity_poly.pdbx_strand_id
1 'polypeptide(L)'
;MKQNFDNAGFANTQANVLNLPPAVRLVVTNRIRTDIDGWLLDTFEMSSSQQVQLQDLSPAFKQQIADAVADSWDAGQLVLFDKQVQPYKGRSSEEQTPKDVVLEKMGITSQNVQSQAISESQQVSIRIQYR
;
A
#
# COMPACT_ATOMS: atom_id res chain seq x y z
N MET A 1 -1.04 14.05 -12.63
CA MET A 1 -1.81 12.91 -13.18
C MET A 1 -1.79 11.82 -12.14
N LYS A 2 -2.90 11.11 -11.94
CA LYS A 2 -2.96 10.00 -10.98
C LYS A 2 -2.10 8.83 -11.48
N GLN A 3 -1.66 7.97 -10.57
CA GLN A 3 -0.93 6.74 -10.90
C GLN A 3 -1.92 5.59 -11.15
N ASN A 4 -1.53 4.57 -11.89
CA ASN A 4 -2.34 3.35 -11.95
C ASN A 4 -2.45 2.72 -10.55
N PHE A 5 -3.63 2.22 -10.18
CA PHE A 5 -3.75 1.43 -8.95
C PHE A 5 -3.19 0.01 -9.18
N ASP A 6 -1.87 -0.12 -9.32
CA ASP A 6 -1.15 -1.37 -9.53
C ASP A 6 0.23 -1.33 -8.84
N ASN A 7 1.02 -2.40 -8.97
CA ASN A 7 2.34 -2.51 -8.33
C ASN A 7 3.30 -1.39 -8.77
N ALA A 8 3.29 -1.02 -10.05
CA ALA A 8 4.20 -0.01 -10.58
C ALA A 8 3.77 1.40 -10.13
N GLY A 9 2.47 1.69 -10.17
CA GLY A 9 1.92 2.95 -9.71
C GLY A 9 2.13 3.17 -8.21
N PHE A 10 1.93 2.13 -7.38
CA PHE A 10 2.22 2.22 -5.95
C PHE A 10 3.72 2.45 -5.68
N ALA A 11 4.60 1.72 -6.38
CA ALA A 11 6.04 1.91 -6.25
C ALA A 11 6.48 3.33 -6.62
N ASN A 12 5.93 3.90 -7.69
CA ASN A 12 6.20 5.28 -8.10
C ASN A 12 5.69 6.29 -7.04
N THR A 13 4.45 6.13 -6.56
CA THR A 13 3.90 6.96 -5.47
C THR A 13 4.79 6.92 -4.24
N GLN A 14 5.17 5.72 -3.79
CA GLN A 14 6.04 5.54 -2.63
C GLN A 14 7.40 6.23 -2.81
N ALA A 15 8.04 6.07 -3.98
CA ALA A 15 9.30 6.72 -4.27
C ALA A 15 9.17 8.26 -4.23
N ASN A 16 8.08 8.80 -4.79
CA ASN A 16 7.82 10.24 -4.76
C ASN A 16 7.63 10.74 -3.32
N VAL A 17 6.85 10.04 -2.50
CA VAL A 17 6.59 10.43 -1.10
C VAL A 17 7.86 10.34 -0.25
N LEU A 18 8.66 9.28 -0.41
CA LEU A 18 9.89 9.10 0.36
C LEU A 18 10.99 10.10 0.00
N ASN A 19 10.99 10.64 -1.22
CA ASN A 19 11.89 11.70 -1.66
C ASN A 19 11.48 13.10 -1.18
N LEU A 20 10.30 13.27 -0.57
CA LEU A 20 9.88 14.55 -0.02
C LEU A 20 10.69 14.94 1.22
N PRO A 21 10.88 16.25 1.48
CA PRO A 21 11.38 16.72 2.76
C PRO A 21 10.52 16.19 3.92
N PRO A 22 11.11 15.85 5.10
CA PRO A 22 10.38 15.23 6.20
C PRO A 22 9.09 15.97 6.61
N ALA A 23 9.11 17.30 6.64
CA ALA A 23 7.95 18.11 6.98
C ALA A 23 6.81 17.98 5.95
N VAL A 24 7.13 17.87 4.65
CA VAL A 24 6.13 17.71 3.59
C VAL A 24 5.63 16.27 3.54
N ARG A 25 6.51 15.29 3.77
CA ARG A 25 6.13 13.88 3.92
C ARG A 25 5.12 13.68 5.05
N LEU A 26 5.33 14.35 6.19
CA LEU A 26 4.41 14.32 7.32
C LEU A 26 3.00 14.83 6.97
N VAL A 27 2.88 15.81 6.07
CA VAL A 27 1.57 16.27 5.58
C VAL A 27 0.86 15.17 4.79
N VAL A 28 1.59 14.46 3.92
CA VAL A 28 1.04 13.34 3.15
C VAL A 28 0.62 12.20 4.06
N THR A 29 1.49 11.78 4.98
CA THR A 29 1.20 10.67 5.90
C THR A 29 0.07 11.00 6.87
N ASN A 30 -0.04 12.26 7.32
CA ASN A 30 -1.20 12.71 8.09
C ASN A 30 -2.49 12.68 7.26
N ARG A 31 -2.45 13.05 5.98
CA ARG A 31 -3.63 12.92 5.12
C ARG A 31 -4.06 11.46 4.95
N ILE A 32 -3.12 10.54 4.81
CA ILE A 32 -3.41 9.11 4.75
C ILE A 32 -4.12 8.64 6.03
N ARG A 33 -3.60 9.05 7.21
CA ARG A 33 -4.20 8.69 8.51
C ARG A 33 -5.60 9.24 8.72
N THR A 34 -5.91 10.43 8.19
CA THR A 34 -7.21 11.08 8.41
C THR A 34 -8.26 10.74 7.37
N ASP A 35 -7.86 10.52 6.11
CA ASP A 35 -8.74 10.25 4.98
C ASP A 35 -8.01 9.43 3.92
N ILE A 36 -7.83 8.15 4.22
CA ILE A 36 -7.22 7.19 3.29
C ILE A 36 -8.04 7.02 2.01
N ASP A 37 -9.37 7.11 2.10
CA ASP A 37 -10.24 6.96 0.93
C ASP A 37 -10.02 8.10 -0.06
N GLY A 38 -10.09 9.35 0.42
CA GLY A 38 -9.81 10.52 -0.41
C GLY A 38 -8.38 10.52 -0.93
N TRP A 39 -7.40 10.14 -0.12
CA TRP A 39 -6.01 10.04 -0.58
C TRP A 39 -5.84 9.01 -1.70
N LEU A 40 -6.41 7.82 -1.56
CA LEU A 40 -6.36 6.77 -2.59
C LEU A 40 -7.03 7.24 -3.88
N LEU A 41 -8.22 7.84 -3.77
CA LEU A 41 -8.97 8.34 -4.92
C LEU A 41 -8.25 9.50 -5.61
N ASP A 42 -7.57 10.37 -4.89
CA ASP A 42 -6.80 11.49 -5.46
C ASP A 42 -5.47 11.05 -6.08
N THR A 43 -4.88 9.97 -5.55
CA THR A 43 -3.54 9.51 -5.94
C THR A 43 -3.58 8.48 -7.07
N PHE A 44 -4.61 7.63 -7.12
CA PHE A 44 -4.67 6.49 -8.03
C PHE A 44 -5.90 6.53 -8.95
N GLU A 45 -5.70 6.09 -10.19
CA GLU A 45 -6.78 5.75 -11.11
C GLU A 45 -7.40 4.42 -10.66
N MET A 46 -8.66 4.50 -10.19
CA MET A 46 -9.43 3.37 -9.70
C MET A 46 -10.70 3.20 -10.54
N SER A 47 -10.94 1.99 -11.05
CA SER A 47 -12.21 1.64 -11.71
C SER A 47 -13.38 1.73 -10.73
N SER A 48 -14.62 1.91 -11.21
CA SER A 48 -15.81 1.98 -10.36
C SER A 48 -15.94 0.80 -9.39
N SER A 49 -15.63 -0.42 -9.83
CA SER A 49 -15.64 -1.61 -8.97
C SER A 49 -14.63 -1.52 -7.83
N GLN A 50 -13.41 -1.03 -8.11
CA GLN A 50 -12.37 -0.79 -7.10
C GLN A 50 -12.78 0.27 -6.08
N GLN A 51 -13.52 1.30 -6.50
CA GLN A 51 -14.04 2.31 -5.58
C GLN A 51 -15.11 1.72 -4.66
N VAL A 52 -16.01 0.88 -5.19
CA VAL A 52 -17.01 0.16 -4.37
C VAL A 52 -16.33 -0.77 -3.37
N GLN A 53 -15.33 -1.54 -3.80
CA GLN A 53 -14.59 -2.44 -2.90
C GLN A 53 -13.86 -1.69 -1.81
N LEU A 54 -13.28 -0.52 -2.14
CA LEU A 54 -12.69 0.35 -1.14
C LEU A 54 -13.75 0.76 -0.13
N GLN A 55 -14.96 1.16 -0.55
CA GLN A 55 -16.05 1.51 0.36
C GLN A 55 -16.53 0.33 1.23
N ASP A 56 -16.45 -0.90 0.72
CA ASP A 56 -16.87 -2.11 1.43
C ASP A 56 -15.86 -2.57 2.50
N LEU A 57 -14.61 -2.12 2.46
CA LEU A 57 -13.63 -2.41 3.52
C LEU A 57 -14.07 -1.78 4.85
N SER A 58 -13.90 -2.53 5.94
CA SER A 58 -14.28 -2.02 7.26
C SER A 58 -13.44 -0.77 7.63
N PRO A 59 -14.04 0.25 8.27
CA PRO A 59 -13.30 1.46 8.67
C PRO A 59 -12.09 1.16 9.56
N ALA A 60 -12.21 0.19 10.47
CA ALA A 60 -11.11 -0.23 11.33
C ALA A 60 -9.95 -0.82 10.52
N PHE A 61 -10.23 -1.63 9.50
CA PHE A 61 -9.19 -2.21 8.66
C PHE A 61 -8.52 -1.16 7.76
N LYS A 62 -9.31 -0.23 7.20
CA LYS A 62 -8.77 0.93 6.48
C LYS A 62 -7.81 1.74 7.33
N GLN A 63 -8.19 2.01 8.59
CA GLN A 63 -7.32 2.74 9.51
C GLN A 63 -6.02 1.98 9.80
N GLN A 64 -6.10 0.65 9.99
CA GLN A 64 -4.89 -0.16 10.18
C GLN A 64 -3.92 -0.09 8.99
N ILE A 65 -4.45 -0.09 7.77
CA ILE A 65 -3.64 0.12 6.55
C ILE A 65 -3.05 1.52 6.54
N ALA A 66 -3.88 2.54 6.81
CA ALA A 66 -3.48 3.94 6.82
C ALA A 66 -2.32 4.19 7.79
N ASP A 67 -2.47 3.75 9.03
CA ASP A 67 -1.45 3.87 10.06
C ASP A 67 -0.18 3.13 9.67
N ALA A 68 -0.29 1.88 9.19
CA ALA A 68 0.87 1.08 8.81
C ALA A 68 1.67 1.69 7.64
N VAL A 69 1.00 2.22 6.62
CA VAL A 69 1.65 2.91 5.49
C VAL A 69 2.30 4.21 5.96
N ALA A 70 1.56 5.01 6.71
CA ALA A 70 2.01 6.30 7.19
C ALA A 70 3.23 6.17 8.13
N ASP A 71 3.19 5.23 9.07
CA ASP A 71 4.29 4.95 10.00
C ASP A 71 5.54 4.47 9.25
N SER A 72 5.37 3.58 8.26
CA SER A 72 6.47 3.10 7.43
C SER A 72 7.13 4.25 6.68
N TRP A 73 6.34 5.11 6.04
CA TRP A 73 6.88 6.23 5.25
C TRP A 73 7.49 7.33 6.10
N ASP A 74 6.91 7.62 7.27
CA ASP A 74 7.51 8.56 8.23
C ASP A 74 8.88 8.07 8.71
N ALA A 75 9.04 6.76 8.92
CA ALA A 75 10.30 6.09 9.24
C ALA A 75 11.27 5.95 8.05
N GLY A 76 10.87 6.34 6.84
CA GLY A 76 11.68 6.19 5.63
C GLY A 76 11.76 4.76 5.10
N GLN A 77 10.83 3.89 5.50
CA GLN A 77 10.77 2.48 5.13
C GLN A 77 9.82 2.23 3.96
N LEU A 78 10.14 1.24 3.13
CA LEU A 78 9.31 0.81 2.02
C LEU A 78 8.21 -0.14 2.51
N VAL A 79 6.99 0.10 2.05
CA VAL A 79 5.87 -0.84 2.11
C VAL A 79 5.98 -1.76 0.89
N LEU A 80 5.88 -3.07 1.13
CA LEU A 80 5.74 -4.06 0.07
C LEU A 80 4.28 -4.08 -0.38
N PHE A 81 4.03 -3.81 -1.65
CA PHE A 81 2.69 -3.84 -2.22
C PHE A 81 2.64 -4.87 -3.34
N ASP A 82 1.73 -5.84 -3.21
CA ASP A 82 1.49 -6.88 -4.20
C ASP A 82 -0.01 -6.95 -4.53
N LYS A 83 -0.38 -6.28 -5.60
CA LYS A 83 -1.67 -6.43 -6.26
C LYS A 83 -1.53 -7.48 -7.36
N GLN A 84 -2.08 -8.66 -7.08
CA GLN A 84 -2.01 -9.77 -8.01
C GLN A 84 -2.85 -9.47 -9.25
N VAL A 85 -2.31 -9.82 -10.42
CA VAL A 85 -3.07 -9.81 -11.67
C VAL A 85 -3.53 -11.25 -11.91
N GLN A 86 -4.82 -11.48 -12.13
CA GLN A 86 -5.27 -12.84 -12.47
C GLN A 86 -4.61 -13.33 -13.77
N PRO A 87 -4.22 -14.61 -13.86
CA PRO A 87 -3.88 -15.23 -15.11
C PRO A 87 -5.15 -15.34 -15.96
N TYR A 88 -5.15 -14.67 -17.12
CA TYR A 88 -6.19 -14.64 -18.13
C TYR A 88 -6.89 -16.01 -18.29
N LYS A 89 -8.07 -16.19 -17.68
CA LYS A 89 -8.94 -17.35 -17.92
C LYS A 89 -10.32 -16.89 -18.37
N GLY A 90 -10.48 -16.85 -19.69
CA GLY A 90 -11.72 -17.16 -20.39
C GLY A 90 -12.87 -16.15 -20.27
N ARG A 91 -13.15 -15.47 -21.40
CA ARG A 91 -14.45 -14.92 -21.85
C ARG A 91 -15.61 -14.94 -20.83
N SER A 92 -15.62 -14.00 -19.90
CA SER A 92 -16.85 -13.35 -19.43
C SER A 92 -16.50 -11.97 -18.90
N SER A 93 -17.30 -10.97 -19.28
CA SER A 93 -17.15 -9.56 -18.93
C SER A 93 -17.64 -9.25 -17.51
N GLU A 94 -17.40 -10.15 -16.56
CA GLU A 94 -17.77 -9.91 -15.16
C GLU A 94 -16.69 -9.04 -14.52
N GLU A 95 -17.08 -7.84 -14.08
CA GLU A 95 -16.21 -6.89 -13.39
C GLU A 95 -15.55 -7.58 -12.19
N GLN A 96 -14.23 -7.70 -12.27
CA GLN A 96 -13.42 -8.49 -11.34
C GLN A 96 -13.42 -7.85 -9.95
N THR A 97 -13.81 -8.61 -8.92
CA THR A 97 -13.75 -8.18 -7.52
C THR A 97 -12.58 -8.85 -6.80
N PRO A 98 -11.67 -8.11 -6.15
CA PRO A 98 -10.68 -8.63 -5.23
C PRO A 98 -11.43 -9.28 -4.08
N LYS A 99 -10.99 -10.48 -3.76
CA LYS A 99 -11.63 -11.29 -2.73
C LYS A 99 -11.06 -10.97 -1.35
N ASP A 100 -9.75 -10.75 -1.30
CA ASP A 100 -9.02 -10.58 -0.05
C ASP A 100 -8.02 -9.42 -0.16
N VAL A 101 -8.05 -8.51 0.82
CA VAL A 101 -7.02 -7.51 1.07
C VAL A 101 -6.34 -7.88 2.39
N VAL A 102 -5.04 -8.14 2.34
CA VAL A 102 -4.27 -8.64 3.48
C VAL A 102 -3.21 -7.62 3.86
N LEU A 103 -3.15 -7.29 5.15
CA LEU A 103 -2.10 -6.48 5.75
C LEU A 103 -1.23 -7.38 6.64
N GLU A 104 0.06 -7.48 6.34
CA GLU A 104 1.05 -8.25 7.09
C GLU A 104 2.09 -7.29 7.68
N LYS A 105 2.42 -7.43 8.96
CA LYS A 105 3.55 -6.73 9.61
C LYS A 105 4.63 -7.76 9.92
N MET A 106 5.77 -7.65 9.24
CA MET A 106 6.88 -8.60 9.33
C MET A 106 8.01 -8.00 10.16
N GLY A 107 8.44 -8.72 11.19
CA GLY A 107 9.72 -8.46 11.85
C GLY A 107 10.86 -9.02 11.01
N ILE A 108 11.83 -8.18 10.68
CA ILE A 108 13.02 -8.56 9.91
C ILE A 108 14.23 -8.41 10.82
N THR A 109 14.96 -9.51 10.99
CA THR A 109 16.28 -9.52 11.60
C THR A 109 17.31 -9.72 10.51
N SER A 110 18.22 -8.77 10.36
CA SER A 110 19.33 -8.83 9.42
C SER A 110 20.64 -8.92 10.19
N GLN A 111 21.58 -9.72 9.68
CA GLN A 111 22.92 -9.79 10.23
C GLN A 111 23.92 -9.44 9.14
N ASN A 112 24.78 -8.45 9.42
CA ASN A 112 25.91 -8.18 8.56
C ASN A 112 26.97 -9.28 8.79
N VAL A 113 27.30 -10.03 7.75
CA VAL A 113 28.23 -11.18 7.83
C VAL A 113 29.66 -10.74 8.18
N GLN A 114 30.07 -9.52 7.83
CA GLN A 114 31.41 -9.00 8.09
C GLN A 114 31.55 -8.38 9.48
N SER A 115 30.56 -7.62 9.95
CA SER A 115 30.61 -6.95 11.26
C SER A 115 29.93 -7.75 12.38
N GLN A 116 29.25 -8.84 12.04
CA GLN A 116 28.34 -9.60 12.91
C GLN A 116 27.24 -8.75 13.57
N ALA A 117 27.06 -7.50 13.13
CA ALA A 117 26.04 -6.61 13.65
C ALA A 117 24.65 -7.12 13.27
N ILE A 118 23.78 -7.22 14.27
CA ILE A 118 22.37 -7.56 14.08
C ILE A 118 21.58 -6.26 14.03
N SER A 119 20.67 -6.15 13.07
CA SER A 119 19.74 -5.03 12.94
C SER A 119 18.34 -5.56 12.78
N GLU A 120 17.42 -5.02 13.58
CA GLU A 120 16.01 -5.34 13.55
C GLU A 120 15.23 -4.20 12.90
N SER A 121 14.32 -4.54 12.00
CA SER A 121 13.42 -3.59 11.37
C SER A 121 12.04 -4.21 11.20
N GLN A 122 11.00 -3.39 11.16
CA GLN A 122 9.67 -3.82 10.77
C GLN A 122 9.45 -3.49 9.29
N GLN A 123 8.80 -4.39 8.57
CA GLN A 123 8.35 -4.16 7.20
C GLN A 123 6.86 -4.45 7.10
N VAL A 124 6.16 -3.56 6.41
CA VAL A 124 4.73 -3.71 6.13
C VAL A 124 4.54 -4.27 4.73
N SER A 125 3.63 -5.23 4.59
CA SER A 125 3.21 -5.82 3.34
C SER A 125 1.69 -5.69 3.17
N ILE A 126 1.26 -5.20 2.01
CA ILE A 126 -0.15 -5.12 1.60
C ILE A 126 -0.30 -5.99 0.36
N ARG A 127 -1.18 -6.99 0.44
CA ARG A 127 -1.48 -7.88 -0.68
C ARG A 127 -2.96 -7.78 -1.06
N ILE A 128 -3.24 -7.64 -2.35
CA ILE A 128 -4.60 -7.66 -2.89
C ILE A 128 -4.70 -8.88 -3.82
N GLN A 129 -5.59 -9.81 -3.47
CA GLN A 129 -5.76 -11.08 -4.18
C GLN A 129 -7.11 -11.14 -4.92
N TYR A 130 -7.05 -11.59 -6.17
CA TYR A 130 -8.21 -11.79 -7.05
C TYR A 130 -8.38 -13.29 -7.33
N ARG A 131 -9.63 -13.78 -7.45
CA ARG A 131 -9.93 -15.18 -7.80
C ARG A 131 -10.71 -15.33 -9.09
#